data_AF-A0A183KJ76-F1
#
_entry.id   AF-A0A183KJ76-F1
#
_cell.length_a   1.000
_cell.length_b   1.000
_cell.length_c   1.000
_cell.angle_alpha   90.00
_cell.angle_beta   90.00
_cell.angle_gamma   90.00
#
_symmetry.space_group_name_H-M   'P 1'
#
loop_
_entity.id
_entity.type
_entity.pdbx_description
1 polymer ?
#
loop_
_entity_poly.entity_id
_entity_poly.type
_entity_poly.pdbx_seq_one_letter_code
_entity_poly.pdbx_strand_id
1 'polypeptide(L)'
;MSHSSESAIVHENITNGGTELEKKLLNLKPPFNDIDDVYLSSNFNELDRSSHVSVVMSERVQCIASGIYKEFETMIEAYGLPVVERLMPLIISLLENLDDLYKDQSAYHAEVRQLREENEHIYDQLTAEKAARKQSEMVSEF
;
A
#
# COMPACT_ATOMS: atom_id res chain seq x y z
N MET A 1 16.56 63.67 -27.96
CA MET A 1 15.64 62.51 -27.97
C MET A 1 16.51 61.27 -27.90
N SER A 2 16.51 60.58 -26.77
CA SER A 2 17.31 59.39 -26.53
C SER A 2 16.54 58.48 -25.57
N HIS A 3 16.48 57.21 -25.94
CA HIS A 3 15.76 56.10 -25.31
C HIS A 3 16.19 55.83 -23.85
N SER A 4 15.29 55.32 -23.01
CA SER A 4 15.34 53.92 -22.55
C SER A 4 14.24 53.63 -21.53
N SER A 5 13.60 52.47 -21.72
CA SER A 5 12.62 51.86 -20.84
C SER A 5 13.25 51.41 -19.53
N GLU A 6 12.58 51.60 -18.40
CA GLU A 6 12.85 50.82 -17.19
C GLU A 6 11.53 50.46 -16.53
N SER A 7 11.16 49.20 -16.73
CA SER A 7 9.93 48.60 -16.24
C SER A 7 10.03 48.42 -14.73
N ALA A 8 9.11 48.99 -13.97
CA ALA A 8 8.97 48.74 -12.55
C ALA A 8 8.63 47.26 -12.34
N ILE A 9 9.62 46.45 -11.94
CA ILE A 9 9.38 45.08 -11.49
C ILE A 9 8.90 45.18 -10.04
N VAL A 10 7.59 45.03 -9.88
CA VAL A 10 6.92 44.87 -8.60
C VAL A 10 7.56 43.68 -7.87
N HIS A 11 8.09 43.92 -6.67
CA HIS A 11 8.47 42.86 -5.73
C HIS A 11 7.22 42.08 -5.33
N GLU A 12 6.94 41.00 -6.06
CA GLU A 12 5.96 40.01 -5.64
C GLU A 12 6.60 39.17 -4.54
N ASN A 13 6.27 39.51 -3.29
CA ASN A 13 6.55 38.66 -2.14
C ASN A 13 5.90 37.30 -2.39
N ILE A 14 6.72 36.29 -2.74
CA ILE A 14 6.27 34.91 -2.82
C ILE A 14 5.97 34.47 -1.38
N THR A 15 4.70 34.62 -1.02
CA THR A 15 4.15 34.21 0.26
C THR A 15 4.36 32.72 0.42
N ASN A 16 4.91 32.36 1.59
CA ASN A 16 4.95 31.03 2.16
C ASN A 16 3.56 30.37 2.03
N GLY A 17 3.40 29.54 1.00
CA GLY A 17 2.11 29.00 0.58
C GLY A 17 2.23 27.54 0.21
N GLY A 18 2.71 26.72 1.15
CA GLY A 18 2.42 25.29 1.11
C GLY A 18 0.91 25.14 0.98
N THR A 19 0.48 24.61 -0.16
CA THR A 19 -0.90 24.76 -0.62
C THR A 19 -1.84 24.13 0.41
N GLU A 20 -3.03 24.71 0.59
CA GLU A 20 -4.08 24.13 1.44
C GLU A 20 -4.38 22.66 1.06
N LEU A 21 -4.07 22.30 -0.19
CA LEU A 21 -4.12 20.95 -0.74
C LEU A 21 -3.05 20.03 -0.13
N GLU A 22 -1.79 20.46 -0.01
CA GLU A 22 -0.72 19.69 0.64
C GLU A 22 -1.05 19.38 2.11
N LYS A 23 -1.56 20.38 2.84
CA LYS A 23 -2.03 20.18 4.23
C LYS A 23 -3.24 19.23 4.32
N LYS A 24 -4.12 19.23 3.32
CA LYS A 24 -5.24 18.29 3.23
C LYS A 24 -4.78 16.87 2.88
N LEU A 25 -3.76 16.72 2.02
CA LEU A 25 -3.16 15.42 1.69
C LEU A 25 -2.48 14.78 2.90
N LEU A 26 -1.76 15.55 3.71
CA LEU A 26 -1.09 15.05 4.93
C LEU A 26 -2.08 14.66 6.05
N ASN A 27 -3.26 15.30 6.10
CA ASN A 27 -4.28 15.06 7.13
C ASN A 27 -5.33 14.02 6.73
N LEU A 28 -5.22 13.42 5.55
CA LEU A 28 -6.06 12.29 5.15
C LEU A 28 -5.60 11.03 5.88
N LYS A 29 -6.15 10.80 7.08
CA LYS A 29 -6.13 9.49 7.73
C LYS A 29 -6.69 8.48 6.71
N PRO A 30 -5.92 7.47 6.27
CA PRO A 30 -6.44 6.48 5.33
C PRO A 30 -7.67 5.80 5.95
N PRO A 31 -8.73 5.52 5.17
CA PRO A 31 -10.01 5.03 5.68
C PRO A 31 -9.98 3.58 6.19
N PHE A 32 -8.81 2.94 6.22
CA PHE A 32 -8.63 1.58 6.70
C PHE A 32 -7.68 1.63 7.89
N ASN A 33 -8.23 1.32 9.07
CA ASN A 33 -7.45 1.01 10.26
C ASN A 33 -6.38 -0.03 9.92
N ASP A 34 -5.24 0.09 10.59
CA ASP A 34 -4.07 -0.79 10.59
C ASP A 34 -4.42 -2.25 10.30
N ILE A 35 -4.30 -2.66 9.04
CA ILE A 35 -4.34 -4.08 8.64
C ILE A 35 -2.99 -4.76 8.92
N ASP A 36 -1.97 -3.96 9.23
CA ASP A 36 -0.60 -4.39 9.52
C ASP A 36 -0.51 -5.27 10.78
N ASP A 37 -1.46 -5.17 11.73
CA ASP A 37 -1.49 -6.02 12.93
C ASP A 37 -1.97 -7.46 12.67
N VAL A 38 -2.66 -7.71 11.56
CA VAL A 38 -3.16 -9.06 11.22
C VAL A 38 -2.07 -9.92 10.60
N TYR A 39 -1.16 -9.32 9.82
CA TYR A 39 -0.12 -10.08 9.09
C TYR A 39 1.16 -10.36 9.90
N LEU A 40 1.40 -9.64 11.02
CA LEU A 40 2.64 -9.75 11.78
C LEU A 40 2.54 -10.64 13.05
N SER A 41 1.36 -11.17 13.36
CA SER A 41 1.12 -11.99 14.57
C SER A 41 1.48 -13.48 14.43
N SER A 42 2.09 -13.90 13.31
CA SER A 42 2.45 -15.29 13.05
C SER A 42 3.71 -15.73 13.82
N ASN A 43 3.55 -15.92 15.14
CA ASN A 43 4.37 -16.82 15.94
C ASN A 43 3.46 -17.43 17.03
N PHE A 44 3.02 -18.67 16.81
CA PHE A 44 2.78 -19.77 17.79
C PHE A 44 1.69 -20.72 17.28
N ASN A 45 2.08 -21.75 16.52
CA ASN A 45 2.01 -23.13 17.02
C ASN A 45 2.62 -24.11 16.00
N GLU A 46 3.77 -24.64 16.40
CA GLU A 46 4.42 -25.80 15.83
C GLU A 46 3.78 -27.05 16.43
N LEU A 47 2.92 -27.76 15.67
CA LEU A 47 2.72 -29.20 15.85
C LEU A 47 1.99 -29.87 14.66
N ASP A 48 2.73 -30.72 13.94
CA ASP A 48 2.35 -31.99 13.26
C ASP A 48 1.00 -32.08 12.48
N ARG A 49 1.03 -32.30 11.15
CA ARG A 49 0.94 -33.65 10.51
C ARG A 49 0.66 -33.60 8.98
N SER A 50 1.58 -34.22 8.23
CA SER A 50 1.38 -34.95 6.95
C SER A 50 0.84 -34.21 5.70
N SER A 51 1.76 -33.93 4.77
CA SER A 51 1.59 -34.03 3.30
C SER A 51 0.30 -33.45 2.70
N HIS A 52 0.25 -32.13 2.54
CA HIS A 52 -0.14 -31.53 1.28
C HIS A 52 0.55 -30.17 1.19
N VAL A 53 1.01 -29.78 0.00
CA VAL A 53 1.79 -28.57 -0.24
C VAL A 53 1.05 -27.35 0.34
N SER A 54 1.39 -26.93 1.55
CA SER A 54 0.92 -25.67 2.10
C SER A 54 1.77 -24.57 1.47
N VAL A 55 1.48 -24.26 0.21
CA VAL A 55 1.65 -22.88 -0.25
C VAL A 55 0.82 -22.07 0.75
N VAL A 56 1.50 -21.30 1.60
CA VAL A 56 0.88 -20.60 2.74
C VAL A 56 -0.15 -19.63 2.17
N MET A 57 -1.40 -20.06 2.15
CA MET A 57 -2.53 -19.25 1.69
C MET A 57 -2.72 -18.11 2.69
N SER A 58 -3.16 -16.94 2.22
CA SER A 58 -3.53 -15.84 3.10
C SER A 58 -4.61 -16.28 4.09
N GLU A 59 -4.55 -15.77 5.32
CA GLU A 59 -5.50 -16.11 6.40
C GLU A 59 -6.97 -15.92 5.96
N ARG A 60 -7.21 -14.88 5.14
CA ARG A 60 -8.52 -14.61 4.57
C ARG A 60 -8.98 -15.71 3.60
N VAL A 61 -8.10 -16.16 2.71
CA VAL A 61 -8.40 -17.27 1.78
C VAL A 61 -8.60 -18.56 2.55
N GLN A 62 -7.80 -18.81 3.60
CA GLN A 62 -7.94 -19.97 4.46
C GLN A 62 -9.31 -19.99 5.20
N CYS A 63 -9.76 -18.85 5.71
CA CYS A 63 -11.10 -18.72 6.31
C CYS A 63 -12.21 -19.05 5.31
N ILE A 64 -12.11 -18.51 4.09
CA ILE A 64 -13.09 -18.76 3.01
C ILE A 64 -13.08 -20.24 2.63
N ALA A 65 -11.90 -20.82 2.43
CA ALA A 65 -11.73 -22.24 2.12
C ALA A 65 -12.35 -23.13 3.20
N SER A 66 -12.11 -22.82 4.48
CA SER A 66 -12.72 -23.55 5.60
C SER A 66 -14.26 -23.49 5.56
N GLY A 67 -14.83 -22.32 5.24
CA GLY A 67 -16.28 -22.17 5.07
C GLY A 67 -16.81 -23.01 3.90
N ILE A 68 -16.12 -23.00 2.76
CA ILE A 68 -16.53 -23.77 1.57
C ILE A 68 -16.45 -25.27 1.84
N TYR A 69 -15.38 -25.75 2.47
CA TYR A 69 -15.21 -27.18 2.76
C TYR A 69 -16.26 -27.70 3.75
N LYS A 70 -16.63 -26.92 4.77
CA LYS A 70 -17.74 -27.27 5.67
C LYS A 70 -19.06 -27.47 4.93
N GLU A 71 -19.38 -26.59 3.98
CA GLU A 71 -20.61 -26.78 3.20
C GLU A 71 -20.52 -27.89 2.16
N PHE A 72 -19.32 -28.21 1.70
CA PHE A 72 -19.12 -29.42 0.91
C PHE A 72 -19.36 -30.68 1.76
N GLU A 73 -18.92 -30.71 3.02
CA GLU A 73 -19.25 -31.80 3.94
C GLU A 73 -20.77 -31.94 4.11
N THR A 74 -21.49 -30.86 4.42
CA THR A 74 -22.97 -30.85 4.52
C THR A 74 -23.64 -31.39 3.24
N MET A 75 -23.13 -30.99 2.07
CA MET A 75 -23.67 -31.40 0.77
C MET A 75 -23.35 -32.87 0.44
N ILE A 76 -22.16 -33.36 0.80
CA ILE A 76 -21.78 -34.77 0.66
C ILE A 76 -22.65 -35.64 1.57
N GLU A 77 -22.92 -35.19 2.80
CA GLU A 77 -23.80 -35.91 3.73
C GLU A 77 -25.23 -36.04 3.20
N ALA A 78 -25.78 -34.97 2.62
CA ALA A 78 -27.14 -34.94 2.13
C ALA A 78 -27.34 -35.61 0.75
N TYR A 79 -26.35 -35.49 -0.15
CA TYR A 79 -26.52 -35.84 -1.57
C TYR A 79 -25.43 -36.75 -2.14
N GLY A 80 -24.38 -37.04 -1.36
CA GLY A 80 -23.25 -37.90 -1.75
C GLY A 80 -22.11 -37.16 -2.45
N LEU A 81 -20.95 -37.81 -2.47
CA LEU A 81 -19.69 -37.30 -3.03
C LEU A 81 -19.76 -36.81 -4.50
N PRO A 82 -20.48 -37.47 -5.43
CA PRO A 82 -20.47 -37.08 -6.85
C PRO A 82 -20.98 -35.66 -7.14
N VAL A 83 -21.70 -35.03 -6.19
CA VAL A 83 -22.20 -33.67 -6.34
C VAL A 83 -21.06 -32.64 -6.31
N VAL A 84 -20.00 -32.90 -5.56
CA VAL A 84 -18.88 -31.95 -5.39
C VAL A 84 -17.67 -32.26 -6.29
N GLU A 85 -17.57 -33.46 -6.87
CA GLU A 85 -16.40 -33.90 -7.64
C GLU A 85 -16.00 -32.94 -8.77
N ARG A 86 -16.97 -32.45 -9.55
CA ARG A 86 -16.71 -31.50 -10.65
C ARG A 86 -16.52 -30.07 -10.16
N LEU A 87 -16.98 -29.75 -8.95
CA LEU A 87 -16.93 -28.41 -8.38
C LEU A 87 -15.61 -28.17 -7.63
N MET A 88 -15.06 -29.20 -6.98
CA MET A 88 -13.79 -29.13 -6.25
C MET A 88 -12.63 -28.51 -7.07
N PRO A 89 -12.30 -28.96 -8.30
CA PRO A 89 -11.20 -28.36 -9.05
C PRO A 89 -11.44 -26.88 -9.42
N LEU A 90 -12.70 -26.47 -9.60
CA LEU A 90 -13.05 -25.08 -9.87
C LEU A 90 -12.85 -24.20 -8.63
N ILE A 91 -13.25 -24.70 -7.46
CA ILE A 91 -13.05 -24.01 -6.18
C ILE A 91 -11.57 -23.91 -5.84
N ILE A 92 -10.80 -24.99 -6.05
CA ILE A 92 -9.35 -24.96 -5.82
C ILE A 92 -8.71 -23.89 -6.72
N SER A 93 -9.01 -23.90 -8.02
CA SER A 93 -8.52 -22.88 -8.96
C SER A 93 -8.94 -21.47 -8.55
N LEU A 94 -10.16 -21.29 -8.05
CA LEU A 94 -10.65 -19.99 -7.57
C LEU A 94 -9.89 -19.52 -6.32
N LEU A 95 -9.66 -20.41 -5.36
CA LEU A 95 -8.94 -20.09 -4.13
C LEU A 95 -7.47 -19.80 -4.41
N GLU A 96 -6.84 -20.52 -5.33
CA GLU A 96 -5.48 -20.25 -5.82
C GLU A 96 -5.38 -18.86 -6.46
N ASN A 97 -6.28 -18.54 -7.40
CA ASN A 97 -6.32 -17.22 -8.03
C ASN A 97 -6.57 -16.09 -7.03
N LEU A 98 -7.42 -16.33 -6.02
CA LEU A 98 -7.68 -15.35 -4.98
C LEU A 98 -6.46 -15.13 -4.08
N ASP A 99 -5.71 -16.20 -3.79
CA ASP A 99 -4.48 -16.12 -3.01
C ASP A 99 -3.39 -15.34 -3.74
N ASP A 100 -3.23 -15.60 -5.04
CA ASP A 100 -2.28 -14.86 -5.88
C ASP A 100 -2.67 -13.39 -5.99
N LEU A 101 -3.96 -13.07 -6.13
CA LEU A 101 -4.45 -11.69 -6.12
C LEU A 101 -4.11 -10.97 -4.81
N TYR A 102 -4.22 -11.63 -3.66
CA TYR A 102 -3.85 -11.04 -2.37
C TYR A 102 -2.34 -10.81 -2.24
N LYS A 103 -1.51 -11.71 -2.77
CA LYS A 103 -0.06 -11.53 -2.80
C LYS A 103 0.33 -10.34 -3.67
N ASP A 104 -0.22 -10.27 -4.89
CA ASP A 104 0.02 -9.17 -5.82
C ASP A 104 -0.43 -7.83 -5.23
N GLN A 105 -1.60 -7.82 -4.60
CA GLN A 105 -2.11 -6.62 -3.92
C GLN A 105 -1.17 -6.19 -2.79
N SER A 106 -0.67 -7.12 -1.98
CA SER A 106 0.26 -6.81 -0.88
C SER A 106 1.60 -6.26 -1.42
N ALA A 107 2.16 -6.89 -2.46
CA ALA A 107 3.37 -6.42 -3.11
C ALA A 107 3.20 -5.01 -3.68
N TYR A 108 2.08 -4.74 -4.37
CA TYR A 108 1.77 -3.42 -4.90
C TYR A 108 1.64 -2.37 -3.79
N HIS A 109 0.97 -2.69 -2.68
CA HIS A 109 0.89 -1.78 -1.54
C HIS A 109 2.26 -1.48 -0.93
N ALA A 110 3.14 -2.47 -0.85
CA ALA A 110 4.51 -2.29 -0.38
C ALA A 110 5.31 -1.36 -1.31
N GLU A 111 5.23 -1.59 -2.62
CA GLU A 111 5.89 -0.73 -3.62
C GLU A 111 5.39 0.72 -3.56
N VAL A 112 4.07 0.93 -3.49
CA VAL A 112 3.49 2.27 -3.36
C VAL A 112 3.96 2.95 -2.07
N ARG A 113 4.05 2.22 -0.96
CA ARG A 113 4.55 2.75 0.30
C ARG A 113 6.01 3.21 0.14
N GLN A 114 6.86 2.36 -0.40
CA GLN A 114 8.26 2.68 -0.66
C GLN A 114 8.41 3.92 -1.55
N LEU A 115 7.68 3.99 -2.66
CA LEU A 115 7.75 5.14 -3.57
C LEU A 115 7.29 6.45 -2.90
N ARG A 116 6.34 6.38 -1.96
CA ARG A 116 5.91 7.56 -1.20
C ARG A 116 6.99 8.01 -0.22
N GLU A 117 7.59 7.08 0.51
CA GLU A 117 8.71 7.36 1.42
C GLU A 117 9.91 7.96 0.69
N GLU A 118 10.26 7.42 -0.48
CA GLU A 118 11.33 7.95 -1.33
C GLU A 118 11.03 9.38 -1.81
N ASN A 119 9.79 9.66 -2.22
CA ASN A 119 9.39 11.00 -2.65
C ASN A 119 9.43 12.02 -1.50
N GLU A 120 8.98 11.62 -0.30
CA GLU A 120 9.08 12.46 0.90
C GLU A 120 10.54 12.79 1.21
N HIS A 121 11.41 11.78 1.18
CA HIS A 121 12.83 11.98 1.42
C HIS A 121 13.48 12.94 0.40
N ILE A 122 13.15 12.80 -0.88
CA ILE A 122 13.63 13.71 -1.95
C ILE A 122 13.14 15.14 -1.69
N TYR A 123 11.89 15.31 -1.27
CA TYR A 123 11.33 16.63 -0.97
C TYR A 123 12.03 17.32 0.21
N ASP A 124 12.33 16.57 1.27
CA ASP A 124 13.07 17.07 2.43
C ASP A 124 14.48 17.51 2.06
N GLN A 125 15.20 16.68 1.30
CA GLN A 125 16.53 17.02 0.79
C GLN A 125 16.51 18.30 -0.05
N LEU A 126 15.54 18.40 -0.97
CA LEU A 126 15.37 19.59 -1.81
C LEU A 126 15.11 20.85 -0.97
N THR A 127 14.32 20.72 0.08
CA THR A 127 14.00 21.82 1.00
C THR A 127 15.22 22.27 1.78
N ALA A 128 16.01 21.32 2.30
CA ALA A 128 17.25 21.60 3.01
C ALA A 128 18.28 22.28 2.09
N GLU A 129 18.46 21.79 0.86
CA GLU A 129 19.40 22.36 -0.12
C GLU A 129 19.01 23.80 -0.49
N LYS A 130 17.71 24.06 -0.72
CA LYS A 130 17.21 25.42 -0.97
C LYS A 130 17.47 26.35 0.21
N ALA A 131 17.33 25.86 1.44
CA ALA A 131 17.61 26.65 2.63
C ALA A 131 19.11 26.97 2.77
N ALA A 132 19.98 25.97 2.58
CA ALA A 132 21.43 26.13 2.62
C ALA A 132 21.92 27.14 1.57
N ARG A 133 21.38 27.08 0.36
CA ARG A 133 21.72 28.04 -0.71
C ARG A 133 21.34 29.47 -0.35
N LYS A 134 20.12 29.70 0.15
CA LYS A 134 19.69 31.03 0.62
C LYS A 134 20.61 31.57 1.72
N GLN A 135 21.00 30.71 2.66
CA GLN A 135 21.92 31.08 3.73
C GLN A 135 23.30 31.47 3.18
N SER A 136 23.84 30.70 2.23
CA SER A 136 25.12 31.02 1.59
C SER A 136 25.08 32.32 0.79
N GLU A 137 23.98 32.60 0.09
CA GLU A 137 23.77 33.85 -0.66
C GLU A 137 23.75 35.05 0.31
N MET A 138 23.06 34.94 1.45
CA MET A 138 23.05 35.99 2.48
C MET A 138 24.43 36.24 3.11
N VAL A 139 25.24 35.20 3.30
CA VAL A 139 26.60 35.34 3.88
C VAL A 139 27.58 35.98 2.90
N SER A 140 27.38 35.81 1.59
CA SER A 140 28.26 36.38 0.56
C SER A 140 28.02 37.87 0.29
N GLU A 141 26.92 38.45 0.77
CA GLU A 141 26.60 39.88 0.62
C GLU A 141 27.14 40.77 1.76
N PHE A 142 27.87 40.18 2.73
CA PHE A 142 28.60 40.90 3.80
C PHE A 142 30.12 40.86 3.56
#